data_AF-A0AB39QP22-F1
#
_entry.id   AF-A0AB39QP22-F1
#
_cell.length_a   1.000
_cell.length_b   1.000
_cell.length_c   1.000
_cell.angle_alpha   90.00
_cell.angle_beta   90.00
_cell.angle_gamma   90.00
#
_symmetry.space_group_name_H-M   'P 1'
#
loop_
_entity.id
_entity.type
_entity.pdbx_description
1 polymer ?
#
loop_
_entity_poly.entity_id
_entity_poly.type
_entity_poly.pdbx_seq_one_letter_code
_entity_poly.pdbx_strand_id
1 'polypeptide(L)'
;MRVKSRSALLSRPAAFVLLLLFGVLLLDSGSLFTTVALAATAAAGSALAVCTFLAARAAPAVPPTRVRTAIRDRARRTAFLPQRDPDAKGRPRPRAPGHALQTTPA
;
A
#
# COMPACT_ATOMS: atom_id res chain seq x y z
N MET A 1 -2.81 0.65 11.59
CA MET A 1 -3.78 0.25 10.53
C MET A 1 -3.26 -1.04 9.90
N ARG A 2 -3.85 -2.20 10.25
CA ARG A 2 -3.60 -3.47 9.55
C ARG A 2 -4.30 -3.37 8.20
N VAL A 3 -3.56 -3.30 7.11
CA VAL A 3 -4.12 -3.57 5.78
C VAL A 3 -4.49 -5.05 5.77
N LYS A 4 -5.74 -5.34 6.13
CA LYS A 4 -6.28 -6.69 6.00
C LYS A 4 -6.47 -6.88 4.49
N SER A 5 -5.47 -7.47 3.85
CA SER A 5 -5.49 -7.84 2.44
C SER A 5 -6.73 -8.71 2.22
N ARG A 6 -7.78 -8.10 1.67
CA ARG A 6 -9.02 -8.76 1.28
C ARG A 6 -8.78 -9.37 -0.10
N SER A 7 -8.12 -10.51 -0.15
CA SER A 7 -8.03 -11.33 -1.37
C SER A 7 -7.62 -12.77 -1.03
N ALA A 8 -8.32 -13.36 -0.06
CA ALA A 8 -8.24 -14.79 0.20
C ALA A 8 -9.62 -15.39 -0.04
N LEU A 9 -10.01 -15.55 -1.30
CA LEU A 9 -11.17 -16.39 -1.64
C LEU A 9 -10.86 -17.45 -2.70
N LEU A 10 -9.69 -17.42 -3.33
CA LEU A 10 -9.10 -18.65 -3.84
C LEU A 10 -8.07 -19.11 -2.81
N SER A 11 -8.42 -20.16 -2.07
CA SER A 11 -7.43 -20.89 -1.31
C SER A 11 -6.31 -21.30 -2.28
N ARG A 12 -5.04 -21.13 -1.88
CA ARG A 12 -3.87 -21.60 -2.66
C ARG A 12 -4.08 -22.98 -3.33
N PRO A 13 -4.69 -23.99 -2.66
CA PRO A 13 -4.99 -25.25 -3.33
C PRO A 13 -6.03 -25.13 -4.46
N ALA A 14 -7.09 -24.33 -4.30
CA ALA A 14 -8.09 -24.13 -5.35
C ALA A 14 -7.49 -23.49 -6.61
N ALA A 15 -6.57 -22.53 -6.45
CA ALA A 15 -5.85 -21.93 -7.58
C ALA A 15 -4.97 -22.96 -8.32
N PHE A 16 -4.30 -23.84 -7.58
CA PHE A 16 -3.44 -24.87 -8.16
C PHE A 16 -4.24 -25.95 -8.91
N VAL A 17 -5.37 -26.40 -8.34
CA VAL A 17 -6.28 -27.36 -9.00
C VAL A 17 -6.88 -26.76 -10.28
N LEU A 18 -7.30 -25.50 -10.25
CA LEU A 18 -7.84 -24.83 -11.44
C LEU A 18 -6.78 -24.72 -12.56
N LEU A 19 -5.53 -24.40 -12.21
CA LEU A 19 -4.42 -24.34 -13.16
C LEU A 19 -4.14 -25.71 -13.80
N LEU A 20 -4.12 -26.78 -12.99
CA LEU A 20 -3.93 -28.15 -13.46
C LEU A 20 -5.04 -28.58 -14.41
N LEU A 21 -6.30 -28.35 -14.04
CA LEU A 21 -7.46 -28.70 -14.86
C LEU A 21 -7.42 -27.97 -16.21
N PHE A 22 -7.07 -26.68 -16.20
CA PHE A 22 -6.93 -25.88 -17.42
C PHE A 22 -5.81 -26.41 -18.32
N GLY A 23 -4.67 -26.81 -17.73
CA GLY A 23 -3.57 -27.45 -18.47
C GLY A 23 -3.99 -28.77 -19.13
N VAL A 24 -4.73 -29.62 -18.41
CA VAL A 24 -5.25 -30.89 -18.95
C VAL A 24 -6.22 -30.66 -20.11
N LEU A 25 -7.15 -29.70 -19.97
CA LEU A 25 -8.12 -29.38 -21.02
C LEU A 25 -7.46 -28.85 -22.31
N LEU A 26 -6.40 -28.05 -22.16
CA LEU A 26 -5.63 -27.57 -23.32
C LEU A 26 -4.83 -28.69 -24.00
N LEU A 27 -4.29 -29.62 -23.22
CA LEU A 27 -3.57 -30.77 -23.76
C LEU A 27 -4.48 -31.66 -24.62
N ASP A 28 -5.73 -31.85 -24.17
CA ASP A 28 -6.77 -32.58 -24.90
C ASP A 28 -7.17 -31.90 -26.22
N SER A 29 -7.11 -30.56 -26.27
CA SER A 29 -7.40 -29.77 -27.48
C SER A 29 -6.35 -29.87 -28.61
N GLY A 30 -5.22 -30.55 -28.39
CA GLY A 30 -4.21 -30.87 -29.42
C GLY A 30 -3.42 -29.69 -30.01
N SER A 31 -3.62 -28.46 -29.54
CA SER A 31 -2.94 -27.27 -30.08
C SER A 31 -1.62 -27.00 -29.36
N LEU A 32 -0.52 -27.51 -29.92
CA LEU A 32 0.83 -27.31 -29.37
C LEU A 32 1.20 -25.83 -29.25
N PHE A 33 0.81 -24.99 -30.21
CA PHE A 33 1.12 -23.56 -30.18
C PHE A 33 0.47 -22.83 -29.00
N THR A 34 -0.81 -23.13 -28.70
CA THR A 34 -1.49 -22.51 -27.56
C THR A 34 -0.92 -23.00 -26.24
N THR A 35 -0.58 -24.29 -26.14
CA THR A 35 0.07 -24.85 -24.94
C THR A 35 1.43 -24.20 -24.67
N VAL A 36 2.26 -24.00 -25.71
CA VAL A 36 3.59 -23.38 -25.58
C VAL A 36 3.48 -21.89 -25.26
N ALA A 37 2.63 -21.14 -25.96
CA ALA A 37 2.43 -19.71 -25.68
C ALA A 37 1.90 -19.48 -24.26
N LEU A 38 0.98 -20.34 -23.81
CA LEU A 38 0.46 -20.28 -22.45
C LEU A 38 1.53 -20.69 -21.42
N ALA A 39 2.30 -21.75 -21.66
CA ALA A 39 3.38 -22.17 -20.78
C ALA A 39 4.43 -21.08 -20.62
N ALA A 40 4.80 -20.40 -21.71
CA ALA A 40 5.71 -19.25 -21.67
C ALA A 40 5.13 -18.09 -20.85
N THR A 41 3.83 -17.79 -21.01
CA THR A 41 3.15 -16.73 -20.24
C THR A 41 3.05 -17.09 -18.76
N ALA A 42 2.75 -18.34 -18.43
CA ALA A 42 2.72 -18.84 -17.06
C ALA A 42 4.11 -18.82 -16.40
N ALA A 43 5.16 -19.19 -17.15
CA ALA A 43 6.54 -19.11 -16.70
C ALA A 43 6.94 -17.65 -16.40
N ALA A 44 6.67 -16.73 -17.33
CA ALA A 44 6.93 -15.30 -17.12
C ALA A 44 6.14 -14.74 -15.93
N GLY A 45 4.85 -15.08 -15.82
CA GLY A 45 3.99 -14.67 -14.70
C GLY A 45 4.48 -15.20 -13.35
N SER A 46 4.92 -16.46 -13.28
CA SER A 46 5.46 -17.04 -12.04
C SER A 46 6.80 -16.41 -11.66
N ALA A 47 7.69 -16.14 -12.62
CA ALA A 47 8.94 -15.44 -12.37
C ALA A 47 8.68 -14.03 -11.81
N LEU A 48 7.74 -13.28 -12.40
CA LEU A 48 7.35 -11.95 -11.89
C LEU A 48 6.70 -12.04 -10.49
N ALA A 49 5.87 -13.05 -10.23
CA ALA A 49 5.28 -13.27 -8.91
C ALA A 49 6.34 -13.57 -7.85
N VAL A 50 7.35 -14.36 -8.18
CA VAL A 50 8.49 -14.64 -7.28
C VAL A 50 9.31 -13.37 -7.05
N CYS A 51 9.67 -12.64 -8.12
CA CYS A 51 10.42 -11.39 -8.01
C CYS A 51 9.69 -10.36 -7.15
N THR A 52 8.39 -10.18 -7.34
CA THR A 52 7.58 -9.25 -6.55
C THR A 52 7.43 -9.70 -5.10
N PHE A 53 7.29 -11.00 -4.85
CA PHE A 53 7.24 -11.54 -3.49
C PHE A 53 8.57 -11.34 -2.75
N LEU A 54 9.70 -11.60 -3.41
CA LEU A 54 11.03 -11.36 -2.86
C LEU A 54 11.25 -9.86 -2.59
N ALA A 55 10.87 -9.00 -3.53
CA ALA A 55 10.94 -7.55 -3.34
C ALA A 55 10.07 -7.07 -2.16
N ALA A 56 8.87 -7.63 -2.01
CA ALA A 56 7.98 -7.32 -0.88
C ALA A 56 8.55 -7.82 0.46
N ARG A 57 9.29 -8.93 0.48
CA ARG A 57 9.99 -9.44 1.67
C ARG A 57 11.24 -8.65 2.01
N ALA A 58 11.93 -8.12 1.01
CA ALA A 58 13.09 -7.25 1.19
C ALA A 58 12.71 -5.84 1.68
N ALA A 59 11.43 -5.45 1.55
CA ALA A 59 10.95 -4.17 2.05
C ALA A 59 11.12 -4.09 3.59
N PRO A 60 11.86 -3.09 4.12
CA PRO A 60 12.05 -2.96 5.56
C PRO A 60 10.72 -2.81 6.31
N ALA A 61 10.57 -3.53 7.42
CA ALA A 61 9.42 -3.37 8.31
C ALA A 61 9.51 -2.01 9.02
N VAL A 62 8.83 -1.00 8.48
CA VAL A 62 8.83 0.35 9.03
C VAL A 62 7.66 0.51 10.01
N PRO A 63 7.91 0.88 11.29
CA PRO A 63 6.82 1.15 12.22
C PRO A 63 5.95 2.31 11.69
N PRO A 64 4.62 2.26 11.86
CA PRO A 64 3.71 3.24 11.27
C PRO A 64 3.97 4.67 11.75
N THR A 65 4.57 4.83 12.93
CA THR A 65 5.05 6.11 13.46
C THR A 65 6.16 6.70 12.59
N ARG A 66 7.08 5.89 12.05
CA ARG A 66 8.19 6.34 11.20
C ARG A 66 7.72 6.79 9.81
N VAL A 67 6.61 6.26 9.30
CA VAL A 67 5.97 6.78 8.08
C VAL A 67 5.43 8.19 8.32
N ARG A 68 4.76 8.40 9.45
CA ARG A 68 4.23 9.72 9.84
C ARG A 68 5.34 10.74 10.05
N THR A 69 6.45 10.36 10.69
CA THR A 69 7.59 11.26 10.88
C THR A 69 8.34 11.50 9.57
N ALA A 70 8.50 10.51 8.70
CA ALA A 70 9.11 10.69 7.38
C ALA A 70 8.29 11.63 6.49
N ILE A 71 6.96 11.54 6.51
CA ILE A 71 6.08 12.48 5.80
C ILE A 71 6.22 13.89 6.40
N ARG A 72 6.25 14.02 7.73
CA ARG A 72 6.41 15.32 8.41
C ARG A 72 7.80 15.92 8.17
N ASP A 73 8.84 15.09 8.08
CA ASP A 73 10.21 15.50 7.76
C ASP A 73 10.35 15.91 6.29
N ARG A 74 9.76 15.15 5.36
CA ARG A 74 9.65 15.53 3.94
C ARG A 74 8.86 16.81 3.73
N ALA A 75 7.78 17.01 4.49
CA ALA A 75 7.00 18.24 4.48
C ALA A 75 7.85 19.42 4.93
N ARG A 76 8.57 19.31 6.07
CA ARG A 76 9.51 20.35 6.54
C ARG A 76 10.58 20.68 5.50
N ARG A 77 11.17 19.67 4.85
CA ARG A 77 12.19 19.86 3.79
C ARG A 77 11.64 20.49 2.50
N THR A 78 10.31 20.45 2.28
CA THR A 78 9.65 21.01 1.09
C THR A 78 8.71 22.17 1.43
N ALA A 79 8.72 22.68 2.67
CA ALA A 79 7.76 23.65 3.20
C ALA A 79 8.01 25.11 2.76
N PHE A 80 8.65 25.34 1.61
CA PHE A 80 9.01 26.70 1.17
C PHE A 80 7.85 27.51 0.56
N LEU A 81 6.58 27.17 0.87
CA LEU A 81 5.44 28.03 0.54
C LEU A 81 4.88 28.65 1.82
N PRO A 82 4.77 30.00 1.91
CA PRO A 82 4.24 30.73 3.08
C PRO A 82 2.83 30.33 3.56
N GLN A 83 2.15 29.40 2.87
CA GLN A 83 0.83 28.87 3.22
C GLN A 83 0.85 27.42 3.75
N ARG A 84 2.02 26.78 3.94
CA ARG A 84 2.11 25.33 4.24
C ARG A 84 2.07 24.92 5.70
N ASP A 85 2.19 25.85 6.64
CA ASP A 85 2.07 25.53 8.06
C ASP A 85 0.64 25.89 8.54
N PRO A 86 -0.29 24.93 8.61
CA PRO A 86 -1.64 25.19 9.10
C PRO A 86 -1.65 25.55 10.60
N ASP A 87 -0.58 25.18 11.32
CA ASP A 87 -0.35 25.53 12.72
C ASP A 87 0.51 26.81 12.88
N ALA A 88 1.01 27.38 11.78
CA ALA A 88 1.72 28.65 11.86
C ALA A 88 0.78 29.67 12.44
N LYS A 89 1.32 30.50 13.35
CA LYS A 89 0.61 31.63 13.90
C LYS A 89 0.18 32.52 12.73
N GLY A 90 -1.06 32.37 12.29
CA GLY A 90 -1.66 33.25 11.31
C GLY A 90 -1.66 34.68 11.83
N ARG A 91 -2.04 35.63 10.99
CA ARG A 91 -2.26 36.99 11.45
C ARG A 91 -3.21 36.93 12.67
N PRO A 92 -2.83 37.48 13.84
CA PRO A 92 -3.70 37.53 14.99
C PRO A 92 -5.04 38.13 14.55
N ARG A 93 -6.09 37.31 14.56
CA ARG A 93 -7.43 37.85 14.37
C ARG A 93 -7.81 38.50 15.70
N PRO A 94 -8.37 39.72 15.68
CA PRO A 94 -8.92 40.32 16.88
C PRO A 94 -9.89 39.30 17.49
N ARG A 95 -9.56 38.79 18.68
CA ARG A 95 -10.53 38.01 19.44
C ARG A 95 -11.52 39.03 19.98
N ALA A 96 -12.82 38.81 19.77
CA ALA A 96 -13.84 39.58 20.46
C ALA A 96 -13.48 39.57 21.96
N PRO A 97 -13.62 40.70 22.67
CA PRO A 97 -13.30 40.76 24.09
C PRO A 97 -14.05 39.63 24.81
N GLY A 98 -13.30 38.67 25.35
CA GLY A 98 -13.84 37.56 26.12
C GLY A 98 -14.06 38.01 27.55
N HIS A 99 -15.16 37.60 28.16
CA HIS A 99 -15.38 37.80 29.60
C HIS A 99 -14.28 37.09 30.39
N ALA A 100 -13.71 37.80 31.37
CA ALA A 100 -12.69 37.25 32.27
C ALA A 100 -13.28 36.06 33.04
N LEU A 101 -12.70 34.88 32.86
CA LEU A 101 -13.02 33.72 33.67
C LEU A 101 -12.36 33.88 35.04
N GLN A 102 -13.15 33.77 36.10
CA GLN A 102 -12.64 33.78 37.47
C GLN A 102 -11.80 32.50 37.67
N THR A 103 -10.50 32.69 37.85
CA THR A 103 -9.61 31.62 38.31
C THR A 103 -9.61 31.65 39.84
N THR A 104 -9.79 30.49 40.47
CA THR A 104 -9.79 30.33 41.93
C THR A 104 -8.41 30.69 42.48
N PRO A 105 -8.27 31.68 43.39
CA PRO A 105 -7.04 31.87 44.14
C PRO A 105 -6.88 30.76 45.19
N ALA A 106 -5.62 30.43 45.46
CA ALA A 106 -5.15 29.33 46.31
C ALA A 106 -5.65 29.38 47.76
#